data_AF-A0A438G2V6-F1
#
_entry.id   AF-A0A438G2V6-F1
#
_cell.length_a   1.000
_cell.length_b   1.000
_cell.length_c   1.000
_cell.angle_alpha   90.00
_cell.angle_beta   90.00
_cell.angle_gamma   90.00
#
_symmetry.space_group_name_H-M   'P 1'
#
loop_
_entity.id
_entity.type
_entity.pdbx_description
1 polymer ?
#
loop_
_entity_poly.entity_id
_entity_poly.type
_entity_poly.pdbx_seq_one_letter_code
_entity_poly.pdbx_strand_id
1 'polypeptide(L)'
;MKTIHSTQGAFVQGRQIMDAVLIANEIVDERRRSGEEGVVFKIDFEKAYDHVSAKGWVKASRGLRQGDPLSPFLFTLVADVLSRMLLRAEERNMLEGFRVGRNRTRVSHLQFADDTIFFSNTREEDLQTLKSLLLAFGHISGLKVNLDKSNIYGINLDHAHISRLAETLGCKASGWPILYLGLPLGGNPGQVVFGIL
;
A
#
# COMPACT_ATOMS: atom_id res chain seq x y z
N MET A 1 -15.25 -10.63 -24.12
CA MET A 1 -15.50 -9.21 -23.80
C MET A 1 -16.40 -9.16 -22.56
N LYS A 2 -15.81 -8.95 -21.38
CA LYS A 2 -16.50 -8.62 -20.13
C LYS A 2 -15.75 -7.44 -19.53
N THR A 3 -16.33 -6.27 -19.67
CA THR A 3 -15.82 -4.98 -19.20
C THR A 3 -16.05 -4.92 -17.70
N ILE A 4 -15.02 -5.23 -16.91
CA ILE A 4 -15.08 -5.13 -15.45
C ILE A 4 -14.44 -3.79 -15.09
N HIS A 5 -15.22 -2.91 -14.45
CA HIS A 5 -14.77 -1.64 -13.90
C HIS A 5 -13.56 -1.91 -12.96
N SER A 6 -12.40 -1.39 -13.32
CA SER A 6 -11.09 -1.83 -12.81
C SER A 6 -10.72 -1.36 -11.39
N THR A 7 -11.69 -0.87 -10.63
CA THR A 7 -11.50 -0.31 -9.28
C THR A 7 -12.47 -0.85 -8.24
N GLN A 8 -13.15 -1.98 -8.52
CA GLN A 8 -13.87 -2.68 -7.46
C GLN A 8 -12.89 -3.48 -6.61
N GLY A 9 -12.66 -2.96 -5.40
CA GLY A 9 -12.44 -3.71 -4.18
C GLY A 9 -11.34 -4.74 -4.23
N ALA A 10 -10.28 -4.49 -3.47
CA ALA A 10 -9.24 -5.42 -3.05
C ALA A 10 -9.75 -6.69 -2.30
N PHE A 11 -10.99 -7.09 -2.50
CA PHE A 11 -11.53 -8.39 -2.12
C PHE A 11 -12.40 -8.95 -3.25
N VAL A 12 -11.77 -9.30 -4.37
CA VAL A 12 -12.38 -10.27 -5.29
C VAL A 12 -12.17 -11.64 -4.65
N GLN A 13 -13.20 -12.14 -3.97
CA GLN A 13 -13.26 -13.52 -3.48
C GLN A 13 -12.87 -14.47 -4.64
N GLY A 14 -11.67 -15.06 -4.55
CA GLY A 14 -11.14 -15.97 -5.58
C GLY A 14 -9.84 -15.55 -6.27
N ARG A 15 -9.25 -14.38 -6.01
CA ARG A 15 -7.85 -14.10 -6.41
C ARG A 15 -6.89 -14.69 -5.39
N GLN A 16 -5.95 -15.52 -5.85
CA GLN A 16 -4.92 -16.08 -4.98
C GLN A 16 -3.90 -14.99 -4.63
N ILE A 17 -3.25 -15.07 -3.46
CA ILE A 17 -2.15 -14.17 -3.04
C ILE A 17 -1.13 -13.97 -4.17
N MET A 18 -0.88 -15.03 -4.93
CA MET A 18 0.01 -15.04 -6.08
C MET A 18 -0.40 -14.02 -7.15
N ASP A 19 -1.70 -13.84 -7.42
CA ASP A 19 -2.18 -12.88 -8.43
C ASP A 19 -1.86 -11.44 -8.01
N ALA A 20 -2.02 -11.11 -6.73
CA ALA A 20 -1.73 -9.77 -6.21
C ALA A 20 -0.23 -9.45 -6.33
N VAL A 21 0.63 -10.42 -6.01
CA VAL A 21 2.09 -10.27 -6.12
C VAL A 21 2.53 -10.18 -7.58
N LEU A 22 1.94 -10.97 -8.48
CA LEU A 22 2.23 -10.91 -9.92
C LEU A 22 1.83 -9.55 -10.51
N ILE A 23 0.63 -9.05 -10.16
CA ILE A 23 0.17 -7.72 -10.60
C ILE A 23 1.11 -6.63 -10.08
N ALA A 24 1.48 -6.67 -8.80
CA ALA A 24 2.39 -5.69 -8.22
C ALA A 24 3.78 -5.72 -8.91
N ASN A 25 4.30 -6.90 -9.21
CA ASN A 25 5.55 -7.05 -9.95
C ASN A 25 5.47 -6.47 -11.36
N GLU A 26 4.41 -6.77 -12.13
CA GLU A 26 4.25 -6.23 -13.48
C GLU A 26 4.15 -4.70 -13.47
N ILE A 27 3.41 -4.13 -12.52
CA ILE A 27 3.30 -2.66 -12.37
C ILE A 27 4.68 -2.02 -12.13
N VAL A 28 5.47 -2.59 -11.21
CA VAL A 28 6.81 -2.09 -10.90
C VAL A 28 7.77 -2.25 -12.07
N ASP A 29 7.72 -3.41 -12.72
CA ASP A 29 8.61 -3.75 -13.85
C ASP A 29 8.29 -2.90 -15.09
N GLU A 30 7.01 -2.67 -15.40
CA GLU A 30 6.59 -1.76 -16.47
C GLU A 30 7.10 -0.33 -16.21
N ARG A 31 6.95 0.18 -14.96
CA ARG A 31 7.46 1.50 -14.59
C ARG A 31 8.99 1.58 -14.75
N ARG A 32 9.72 0.56 -14.27
CA ARG A 32 11.18 0.47 -14.44
C ARG A 32 11.58 0.49 -15.92
N ARG A 33 10.99 -0.38 -16.73
CA ARG A 33 11.26 -0.49 -18.18
C ARG A 33 10.92 0.78 -18.96
N SER A 34 9.90 1.52 -18.54
CA SER A 34 9.53 2.79 -19.16
C SER A 34 10.55 3.91 -18.95
N GLY A 35 11.42 3.78 -17.93
CA GLY A 35 12.32 4.86 -17.49
C GLY A 35 11.61 5.98 -16.73
N GLU A 36 10.29 5.95 -16.60
CA GLU A 36 9.54 6.95 -15.84
C GLU A 36 9.83 6.84 -14.34
N GLU A 37 10.02 7.98 -13.67
CA GLU A 37 10.22 8.02 -12.22
C GLU A 37 8.93 7.68 -11.47
N GLY A 38 9.02 7.01 -10.33
CA GLY A 38 7.83 6.74 -9.52
C GLY A 38 8.19 6.29 -8.12
N VAL A 39 7.20 6.26 -7.24
CA VAL A 39 7.38 5.74 -5.88
C VAL A 39 6.37 4.65 -5.58
N VAL A 40 6.84 3.66 -4.82
CA VAL A 40 6.00 2.69 -4.14
C VAL A 40 6.03 3.03 -2.66
N PHE A 41 4.86 3.20 -2.05
CA PHE A 41 4.75 3.46 -0.63
C PHE A 41 4.01 2.32 0.06
N LYS A 42 4.71 1.57 0.91
CA LYS A 42 4.12 0.49 1.71
C LYS A 42 3.77 1.03 3.08
N ILE A 43 2.50 0.95 3.45
CA ILE A 43 2.04 1.38 4.78
C ILE A 43 1.95 0.20 5.75
N ASP A 44 2.14 0.53 7.03
CA ASP A 44 1.87 -0.37 8.17
C ASP A 44 0.82 0.31 9.07
N PHE A 45 -0.20 -0.43 9.51
CA PHE A 45 -1.19 0.11 10.45
C PHE A 45 -0.76 -0.15 11.89
N GLU A 46 -0.99 0.83 12.77
CA GLU A 46 -0.76 0.68 14.21
C GLU A 46 -1.60 -0.48 14.76
N LYS A 47 -0.94 -1.37 15.51
CA LYS A 47 -1.61 -2.50 16.16
C LYS A 47 -1.91 -2.15 17.62
N ALA A 48 -2.98 -2.74 18.17
CA ALA A 48 -3.40 -2.45 19.55
C ALA A 48 -2.32 -2.71 20.62
N TYR A 49 -1.35 -3.57 20.31
CA TYR A 49 -0.20 -3.88 21.18
C TYR A 49 1.02 -2.98 20.97
N ASP A 50 1.07 -2.16 19.92
CA ASP A 50 2.19 -1.24 19.68
C ASP A 50 2.30 -0.13 20.75
N HIS A 51 1.25 0.09 21.54
CA HIS A 51 1.18 1.10 22.60
C HIS A 51 1.35 0.54 24.03
N VAL A 52 1.65 -0.74 24.20
CA VAL A 52 1.78 -1.34 25.54
C VAL A 52 3.21 -1.15 26.05
N SER A 53 3.42 -0.17 26.95
CA SER A 53 4.65 -0.11 27.74
C SER A 53 4.68 -1.29 28.72
N ALA A 54 5.85 -1.92 28.90
CA ALA A 54 6.06 -3.17 29.63
C ALA A 54 5.90 -3.05 31.17
N LYS A 55 4.88 -2.34 31.66
CA LYS A 55 4.49 -2.30 33.06
C LYS A 55 2.97 -2.39 33.19
N GLY A 56 2.50 -3.61 33.43
CA GLY A 56 1.18 -3.87 34.01
C GLY A 56 0.09 -4.13 32.98
N TRP A 57 -0.46 -5.35 33.05
CA TRP A 57 -1.72 -5.83 32.47
C TRP A 57 -2.69 -4.72 32.03
N VAL A 58 -2.88 -4.56 30.71
CA VAL A 58 -3.90 -3.66 30.14
C VAL A 58 -5.03 -4.46 29.53
N LYS A 59 -6.26 -4.15 29.95
CA LYS A 59 -7.51 -4.57 29.30
C LYS A 59 -7.52 -4.10 27.83
N ALA A 60 -7.53 -5.03 26.90
CA ALA A 60 -7.86 -4.77 25.51
C ALA A 60 -9.28 -4.16 25.45
N SER A 61 -9.36 -2.85 25.23
CA SER A 61 -10.62 -2.12 25.13
C SER A 61 -11.03 -1.84 23.69
N ARG A 62 -10.12 -2.04 22.70
CA ARG A 62 -10.39 -1.96 21.26
C ARG A 62 -9.46 -2.88 20.48
N GLY A 63 -10.03 -3.62 19.53
CA GLY A 63 -9.36 -4.60 18.69
C GLY A 63 -10.29 -5.79 18.42
N LEU A 64 -10.38 -6.21 17.16
CA LEU A 64 -11.09 -7.43 16.78
C LEU A 64 -10.28 -8.64 17.24
N ARG A 65 -10.91 -9.56 17.97
CA ARG A 65 -10.23 -10.75 18.48
C ARG A 65 -9.94 -11.70 17.31
N GLN A 66 -8.72 -12.23 17.26
CA GLN A 66 -8.37 -13.28 16.31
C GLN A 66 -9.31 -14.47 16.52
N GLY A 67 -10.06 -14.87 15.48
CA GLY A 67 -11.10 -15.90 15.56
C GLY A 67 -12.54 -15.38 15.70
N ASP A 68 -12.76 -14.07 15.79
CA ASP A 68 -14.11 -13.49 15.69
C ASP A 68 -14.58 -13.51 14.22
N PRO A 69 -15.70 -14.20 13.89
CA PRO A 69 -16.21 -14.35 12.53
C PRO A 69 -16.58 -13.03 11.85
N LEU A 70 -16.73 -11.92 12.59
CA LEU A 70 -16.99 -10.59 12.03
C LEU A 70 -15.72 -9.80 11.69
N SER A 71 -14.56 -10.23 12.17
CA SER A 71 -13.29 -9.53 11.94
C SER A 71 -12.94 -9.38 10.46
N PRO A 72 -13.05 -10.44 9.62
CA PRO A 72 -12.77 -10.33 8.20
C PRO A 72 -13.65 -9.29 7.50
N PHE A 73 -14.94 -9.22 7.87
CA PHE A 73 -15.89 -8.28 7.29
C PHE A 73 -15.55 -6.82 7.65
N LEU A 74 -15.16 -6.57 8.90
CA LEU A 74 -14.76 -5.23 9.35
C LEU A 74 -13.45 -4.78 8.72
N PHE A 75 -12.48 -5.68 8.51
CA PHE A 75 -11.27 -5.37 7.75
C PHE A 75 -11.59 -5.01 6.30
N THR A 76 -12.45 -5.78 5.63
CA THR A 76 -12.89 -5.47 4.26
C THR A 76 -13.60 -4.12 4.18
N LEU A 77 -14.49 -3.83 5.13
CA LEU A 77 -15.22 -2.56 5.16
C LEU A 77 -14.27 -1.37 5.33
N VAL A 78 -13.29 -1.48 6.22
CA VAL A 78 -12.33 -0.42 6.48
C VAL A 78 -11.36 -0.23 5.30
N ALA A 79 -10.92 -1.32 4.67
CA ALA A 79 -10.14 -1.24 3.43
C ALA A 79 -10.92 -0.54 2.31
N ASP A 80 -12.20 -0.87 2.13
CA ASP A 80 -13.08 -0.26 1.14
C ASP A 80 -13.27 1.26 1.36
N VAL A 81 -13.35 1.72 2.61
CA VAL A 81 -13.38 3.15 2.94
C VAL A 81 -12.11 3.85 2.43
N LEU A 82 -10.92 3.28 2.70
CA LEU A 82 -9.66 3.83 2.21
C LEU A 82 -9.62 3.82 0.67
N SER A 83 -10.01 2.73 0.02
CA SER A 83 -10.07 2.66 -1.45
C SER A 83 -10.95 3.78 -2.03
N ARG A 84 -12.13 4.01 -1.46
CA ARG A 84 -13.06 5.06 -1.92
C ARG A 84 -12.51 6.47 -1.71
N MET A 85 -11.77 6.72 -0.62
CA MET A 85 -11.11 8.00 -0.39
C MET A 85 -10.07 8.29 -1.47
N LEU A 86 -9.28 7.27 -1.85
CA LEU A 86 -8.26 7.38 -2.91
C LEU A 86 -8.89 7.60 -4.28
N LEU A 87 -9.93 6.82 -4.62
CA LEU A 87 -10.65 6.97 -5.89
C LEU A 87 -11.22 8.38 -6.04
N ARG A 88 -11.79 8.95 -4.97
CA ARG A 88 -12.27 10.35 -4.99
C ARG A 88 -11.15 11.37 -5.17
N ALA A 89 -9.97 11.11 -4.63
CA ALA A 89 -8.82 12.00 -4.83
C ALA A 89 -8.31 11.93 -6.28
N GLU A 90 -8.32 10.74 -6.88
CA GLU A 90 -8.00 10.54 -8.29
C GLU A 90 -9.01 11.20 -9.23
N GLU A 91 -10.32 11.05 -8.97
CA GLU A 91 -11.39 11.71 -9.73
C GLU A 91 -11.25 13.24 -9.73
N ARG A 92 -10.64 13.80 -8.67
CA ARG A 92 -10.34 15.22 -8.53
C ARG A 92 -8.95 15.60 -9.04
N ASN A 93 -8.21 14.67 -9.65
CA ASN A 93 -6.83 14.86 -10.12
C ASN A 93 -5.85 15.32 -9.03
N MET A 94 -6.11 14.96 -7.76
CA MET A 94 -5.25 15.31 -6.63
C MET A 94 -4.19 14.24 -6.34
N LEU A 95 -4.36 13.04 -6.89
CA LEU A 95 -3.43 11.94 -6.78
C LEU A 95 -3.36 11.21 -8.13
N GLU A 96 -2.16 10.96 -8.63
CA GLU A 96 -1.95 10.17 -9.84
C GLU A 96 -1.14 8.91 -9.57
N GLY A 97 -1.82 7.76 -9.72
CA GLY A 97 -1.18 6.46 -9.74
C GLY A 97 -0.48 6.16 -11.06
N PHE A 98 0.12 4.98 -11.14
CA PHE A 98 0.77 4.53 -12.38
C PHE A 98 -0.24 4.20 -13.46
N ARG A 99 0.12 4.48 -14.70
CA ARG A 99 -0.65 4.06 -15.88
C ARG A 99 0.02 2.82 -16.43
N VAL A 100 -0.68 1.69 -16.39
CA VAL A 100 -0.12 0.37 -16.73
C VAL A 100 -0.90 -0.33 -17.83
N GLY A 101 -0.18 -1.18 -18.58
CA GLY A 101 -0.70 -1.97 -19.67
C GLY A 101 -1.12 -1.15 -20.90
N ARG A 102 -1.56 -1.87 -21.94
CA ARG A 102 -1.93 -1.27 -23.23
C ARG A 102 -3.07 -0.25 -23.14
N ASN A 103 -4.01 -0.47 -22.21
CA ASN A 103 -5.15 0.43 -21.98
C ASN A 103 -4.82 1.61 -21.07
N ARG A 104 -3.56 1.74 -20.61
CA ARG A 104 -3.12 2.78 -19.67
C ARG A 104 -3.98 2.87 -18.41
N THR A 105 -4.37 1.71 -17.88
CA THR A 105 -5.20 1.62 -16.67
C THR A 105 -4.47 2.29 -15.53
N ARG A 106 -5.15 3.20 -14.82
CA ARG A 106 -4.59 3.86 -13.64
C ARG A 106 -4.66 2.92 -12.45
N VAL A 107 -3.53 2.75 -11.76
CA VAL A 107 -3.41 1.97 -10.53
C VAL A 107 -2.68 2.81 -9.50
N SER A 108 -3.38 3.19 -8.44
CA SER A 108 -2.82 3.98 -7.32
C SER A 108 -2.51 3.14 -6.09
N HIS A 109 -3.13 1.97 -5.95
CA HIS A 109 -2.95 1.11 -4.79
C HIS A 109 -3.28 -0.35 -5.09
N LEU A 110 -2.67 -1.23 -4.31
CA LEU A 110 -3.09 -2.62 -4.11
C LEU A 110 -3.22 -2.85 -2.61
N GLN A 111 -4.34 -3.45 -2.22
CA GLN A 111 -4.62 -3.80 -0.83
C GLN A 111 -4.82 -5.30 -0.74
N PHE A 112 -4.28 -5.91 0.31
CA PHE A 112 -4.57 -7.29 0.66
C PHE A 112 -4.52 -7.42 2.17
N ALA A 113 -5.69 -7.58 2.80
CA ALA A 113 -5.84 -7.51 4.26
C ALA A 113 -5.17 -6.24 4.84
N ASP A 114 -4.15 -6.39 5.68
CA ASP A 114 -3.37 -5.31 6.29
C ASP A 114 -2.19 -4.83 5.42
N ASP A 115 -1.76 -5.60 4.41
CA ASP A 115 -0.69 -5.23 3.49
C ASP A 115 -1.21 -4.30 2.38
N THR A 116 -0.91 -3.01 2.49
CA THR A 116 -1.30 -1.99 1.50
C THR A 116 -0.07 -1.34 0.89
N ILE A 117 -0.02 -1.32 -0.44
CA ILE A 117 1.00 -0.61 -1.23
C ILE A 117 0.34 0.42 -2.13
N PHE A 118 0.94 1.60 -2.21
CA PHE A 118 0.55 2.69 -3.08
C PHE A 118 1.55 2.87 -4.20
N PHE A 119 1.07 3.30 -5.35
CA PHE A 119 1.85 3.68 -6.51
C PHE A 119 1.54 5.15 -6.81
N SER A 120 2.57 5.98 -6.87
CA SER A 120 2.40 7.42 -7.11
C SER A 120 3.55 7.95 -7.95
N ASN A 121 3.26 9.00 -8.72
CA ASN A 121 4.30 9.84 -9.30
C ASN A 121 5.10 10.57 -8.21
N THR A 122 6.18 11.23 -8.61
CA THR A 122 7.17 11.88 -7.73
C THR A 122 6.81 13.32 -7.34
N ARG A 123 5.57 13.75 -7.64
CA ARG A 123 5.10 15.08 -7.26
C ARG A 123 4.89 15.14 -5.76
N GLU A 124 5.52 16.10 -5.10
CA GLU A 124 5.37 16.31 -3.66
C GLU A 124 3.91 16.59 -3.26
N GLU A 125 3.15 17.29 -4.12
CA GLU A 125 1.71 17.55 -3.93
C GLU A 125 0.89 16.26 -3.85
N ASP A 126 1.20 15.26 -4.67
CA ASP A 126 0.51 13.96 -4.67
C ASP A 126 0.79 13.23 -3.34
N LEU A 127 2.03 13.29 -2.85
CA LEU A 127 2.43 12.68 -1.58
C LEU A 127 1.84 13.41 -0.36
N GLN A 128 1.76 14.74 -0.40
CA GLN A 128 1.09 15.51 0.66
C GLN A 128 -0.42 15.22 0.69
N THR A 129 -1.03 15.05 -0.49
CA THR A 129 -2.43 14.62 -0.60
C THR A 129 -2.60 13.23 0.00
N LEU A 130 -1.75 12.27 -0.37
CA LEU A 130 -1.78 10.92 0.18
C LEU A 130 -1.64 10.93 1.71
N LYS A 131 -0.67 11.68 2.24
CA LYS A 131 -0.49 11.84 3.69
C LYS A 131 -1.75 12.39 4.37
N SER A 132 -2.35 13.43 3.80
CA SER A 132 -3.58 14.03 4.33
C SER A 132 -4.76 13.06 4.31
N LEU A 133 -4.89 12.24 3.26
CA LEU A 133 -5.91 11.20 3.17
C LEU A 133 -5.70 10.11 4.23
N LEU A 134 -4.46 9.67 4.45
CA LEU A 134 -4.15 8.65 5.46
C LEU A 134 -4.40 9.17 6.89
N LEU A 135 -4.08 10.43 7.17
CA LEU A 135 -4.39 11.06 8.46
C LEU A 135 -5.91 11.18 8.68
N ALA A 136 -6.65 11.65 7.67
CA ALA A 136 -8.11 11.74 7.72
C ALA A 136 -8.75 10.36 7.89
N PHE A 137 -8.26 9.36 7.15
CA PHE A 137 -8.68 7.97 7.27
C PHE A 137 -8.47 7.45 8.68
N GLY A 138 -7.29 7.67 9.27
CA GLY A 138 -7.01 7.25 10.64
C GLY A 138 -7.89 7.94 11.68
N HIS A 139 -8.24 9.21 11.46
CA HIS A 139 -9.17 9.94 12.32
C HIS A 139 -10.61 9.39 12.25
N ILE A 140 -11.08 9.02 11.04
CA ILE A 140 -12.44 8.52 10.80
C ILE A 140 -12.59 7.05 11.23
N SER A 141 -11.62 6.20 10.86
CA SER A 141 -11.69 4.75 11.08
C SER A 141 -11.17 4.31 12.45
N GLY A 142 -10.32 5.13 13.09
CA GLY A 142 -9.53 4.74 14.25
C GLY A 142 -8.33 3.83 13.93
N LEU A 143 -8.10 3.47 12.66
CA LEU A 143 -6.91 2.74 12.20
C LEU A 143 -5.84 3.71 11.71
N LYS A 144 -4.88 4.01 12.58
CA LYS A 144 -3.79 4.93 12.26
C LYS A 144 -2.67 4.22 11.50
N VAL A 145 -2.03 4.94 10.59
CA VAL A 145 -0.82 4.47 9.89
C VAL A 145 0.39 4.72 10.78
N ASN A 146 1.20 3.70 10.97
CA ASN A 146 2.49 3.78 11.61
C ASN A 146 3.55 4.21 10.58
N LEU A 147 3.81 5.51 10.49
CA LEU A 147 4.76 6.06 9.52
C LEU A 147 6.22 5.64 9.80
N ASP A 148 6.58 5.33 11.05
CA ASP A 148 7.91 4.84 11.42
C ASP A 148 8.20 3.42 10.92
N LYS A 149 7.14 2.61 10.76
CA LYS A 149 7.20 1.26 10.16
C LYS A 149 6.87 1.26 8.66
N SER A 150 6.31 2.35 8.14
CA SER A 150 6.01 2.51 6.73
C SER A 150 7.26 2.89 5.93
N ASN A 151 7.32 2.48 4.66
CA ASN A 151 8.50 2.65 3.82
C ASN A 151 8.14 3.14 2.42
N ILE A 152 8.92 4.08 1.89
CA ILE A 152 8.87 4.53 0.51
C ILE A 152 10.06 3.98 -0.28
N TYR A 153 9.81 3.61 -1.53
CA TYR A 153 10.78 2.99 -2.43
C TYR A 153 10.75 3.72 -3.78
N GLY A 154 11.91 4.18 -4.23
CA GLY A 154 12.03 4.89 -5.50
C GLY A 154 12.19 3.96 -6.70
N ILE A 155 11.52 4.26 -7.80
CA ILE A 155 11.70 3.63 -9.11
C ILE A 155 12.33 4.68 -10.02
N ASN A 156 13.48 4.36 -10.62
CA ASN A 156 14.24 5.26 -11.49
C ASN A 156 14.59 6.60 -10.82
N LEU A 157 14.83 6.58 -9.51
CA LEU A 157 15.11 7.75 -8.69
C LEU A 157 16.47 7.64 -8.02
N ASP A 158 17.14 8.77 -7.86
CA ASP A 158 18.34 8.86 -7.04
C ASP A 158 18.00 8.92 -5.53
N HIS A 159 19.02 8.72 -4.71
CA HIS A 159 18.88 8.71 -3.25
C HIS A 159 18.47 10.06 -2.66
N ALA A 160 18.86 11.18 -3.25
CA ALA A 160 18.51 12.51 -2.74
C ALA A 160 17.01 12.80 -2.96
N HIS A 161 16.49 12.45 -4.14
CA HIS A 161 15.10 12.62 -4.50
C HIS A 161 14.20 11.74 -3.60
N ILE A 162 14.48 10.45 -3.46
CA ILE A 162 13.66 9.58 -2.61
C ILE A 162 13.68 10.00 -1.14
N SER A 163 14.79 10.56 -0.65
CA SER A 163 14.90 11.05 0.74
C SER A 163 13.97 12.24 0.99
N ARG A 164 13.90 13.20 0.06
CA ARG A 164 12.97 14.33 0.12
C ARG A 164 11.50 13.89 0.09
N LEU A 165 11.18 12.89 -0.73
CA LEU A 165 9.84 12.30 -0.80
C LEU A 165 9.49 11.53 0.50
N ALA A 166 10.46 10.87 1.12
CA ALA A 166 10.29 10.21 2.41
C ALA A 166 9.98 11.21 3.53
N GLU A 167 10.70 12.34 3.58
CA GLU A 167 10.44 13.44 4.51
C GLU A 167 9.03 14.04 4.34
N THR A 168 8.60 14.20 3.08
CA THR A 168 7.25 14.69 2.73
C THR A 168 6.18 13.81 3.38
N LEU A 169 6.27 12.48 3.21
CA LEU A 169 5.36 11.51 3.83
C LEU A 169 5.57 11.38 5.34
N GLY A 170 6.77 11.66 5.85
CA GLY A 170 7.18 11.40 7.22
C GLY A 170 7.52 9.93 7.47
N CYS A 171 8.04 9.21 6.47
CA CYS A 171 8.37 7.79 6.53
C CYS A 171 9.84 7.54 6.16
N LYS A 172 10.26 6.26 6.08
CA LYS A 172 11.64 5.87 5.75
C LYS A 172 11.81 5.59 4.26
N ALA A 173 12.87 6.12 3.66
CA ALA A 173 13.34 5.68 2.35
C ALA A 173 14.04 4.33 2.48
N SER A 174 13.65 3.37 1.66
CA SER A 174 14.19 2.00 1.68
C SER A 174 14.58 1.53 0.28
N GLY A 175 15.45 0.51 0.22
CA GLY A 175 15.95 -0.09 -1.02
C GLY A 175 15.10 -1.26 -1.51
N TRP A 176 15.35 -1.67 -2.76
CA TRP A 176 14.76 -2.88 -3.37
C TRP A 176 15.63 -4.12 -3.08
N PRO A 177 15.05 -5.35 -3.09
CA PRO A 177 13.65 -5.69 -3.36
C PRO A 177 12.73 -5.42 -2.15
N ILE A 178 11.44 -5.20 -2.41
CA ILE A 178 10.46 -4.98 -1.34
C ILE A 178 9.67 -6.26 -1.08
N LEU A 179 9.36 -6.58 0.18
CA LEU A 179 8.52 -7.73 0.50
C LEU A 179 7.04 -7.32 0.52
N TYR A 180 6.26 -7.94 -0.34
CA TYR A 180 4.81 -7.80 -0.40
C TYR A 180 4.17 -9.19 -0.33
N LEU A 181 3.33 -9.43 0.69
CA LEU A 181 2.73 -10.75 0.95
C LEU A 181 3.77 -11.87 1.08
N GLY A 182 4.94 -11.55 1.66
CA GLY A 182 6.05 -12.48 1.85
C GLY A 182 6.91 -12.74 0.61
N LEU A 183 6.60 -12.12 -0.53
CA LEU A 183 7.33 -12.31 -1.78
C LEU A 183 8.04 -11.01 -2.22
N PRO A 184 9.24 -11.11 -2.84
CA PRO A 184 9.96 -9.95 -3.33
C PRO A 184 9.26 -9.34 -4.55
N LEU A 185 9.11 -8.02 -4.56
CA LEU A 185 8.77 -7.24 -5.75
C LEU A 185 10.03 -6.61 -6.34
N GLY A 186 10.12 -6.59 -7.67
CA GLY A 186 11.24 -5.99 -8.38
C GLY A 186 12.57 -6.72 -8.17
N GLY A 187 12.54 -7.98 -7.73
CA GLY A 187 13.69 -8.88 -7.70
C GLY A 187 13.87 -9.62 -9.03
N ASN A 188 15.04 -10.22 -9.25
CA ASN A 188 15.27 -11.07 -10.41
C ASN A 188 14.49 -12.39 -10.23
N PRO A 189 13.58 -12.79 -11.16
CA PRO A 189 12.73 -13.98 -10.98
C PRO A 189 13.50 -15.28 -10.72
N GLY A 190 14.76 -15.36 -11.20
CA GLY A 190 15.65 -16.52 -11.00
C GLY A 190 16.31 -16.63 -9.62
N GLN A 191 16.11 -15.65 -8.72
CA GLN A 191 16.66 -15.65 -7.36
C GLN A 191 15.58 -15.73 -6.27
N VAL A 192 14.32 -16.00 -6.63
CA VAL A 192 13.26 -16.28 -5.66
C VAL A 192 13.55 -17.64 -5.03
N VAL A 193 14.43 -17.66 -4.04
CA VAL A 193 14.51 -18.77 -3.08
C VAL A 193 13.19 -18.70 -2.31
N PHE A 194 12.28 -19.62 -2.61
CA PHE A 194 11.17 -19.94 -1.73
C PHE A 194 11.75 -20.46 -0.41
N GLY A 195 12.15 -19.54 0.46
CA GLY A 195 12.35 -19.82 1.87
C GLY A 195 10.99 -20.03 2.52
N ILE A 196 10.38 -21.18 2.22
CA ILE A 196 9.35 -21.75 3.10
C ILE A 196 10.09 -22.16 4.38
N LEU A 197 9.49 -21.81 5.51
CA LEU A 197 9.82 -22.23 6.88
C LEU A 197 10.52 -23.59 6.98
#